data_AF-U9ULW6-F1
#
_entry.id   AF-U9ULW6-F1
#
_cell.length_a   1.000
_cell.length_b   1.000
_cell.length_c   1.000
_cell.angle_alpha   90.00
_cell.angle_beta   90.00
_cell.angle_gamma   90.00
#
_symmetry.space_group_name_H-M   'P 1'
#
loop_
_entity.id
_entity.type
_entity.pdbx_description
1 polymer ?
#
loop_
_entity_poly.entity_id
_entity_poly.type
_entity_poly.pdbx_seq_one_letter_code
_entity_poly.pdbx_strand_id
1 'polypeptide(L)'
;MLTCSSLPLSCTYNNGECEEYGNDIDACENDDHTYRYAFNYQDIVEITPFITEAYLAGLVIDNIYFPSEEFLFNKPNSILLVNEQINVIYYSFTISKRIINDYAYGLAGGEEDEHVVFITHTDHITTLETTNATRLVLIPTTKAIQYQEEFYYDLGSIISNVGGFVSSLTGFFVFLFGSNKLAPWGFFQKYVFKCLCIRYQKKLINKLKTKYEPIPFVSGRTKNVTLEERVQNIENILKEYYLDTDFLNSLLIKHNKVNDNEYYDKV
;
A
#
# COMPACT_ATOMS: atom_id res chain seq x y z
N MET A 1 -13.50 -29.15 7.59
CA MET A 1 -13.98 -29.41 6.22
C MET A 1 -15.50 -29.31 6.19
N LEU A 2 -16.07 -28.85 5.09
CA LEU A 2 -17.50 -28.75 4.83
C LEU A 2 -17.83 -29.63 3.61
N THR A 3 -18.90 -30.40 3.67
CA THR A 3 -19.30 -31.36 2.63
C THR A 3 -20.79 -31.25 2.36
N CYS A 4 -21.20 -31.33 1.10
CA CYS A 4 -22.59 -31.39 0.69
C CYS A 4 -23.03 -32.85 0.54
N SER A 5 -24.05 -33.27 1.28
CA SER A 5 -24.63 -34.61 1.14
C SER A 5 -26.05 -34.70 1.67
N SER A 6 -26.81 -35.67 1.18
CA SER A 6 -28.15 -35.98 1.68
C SER A 6 -28.16 -36.73 3.03
N LEU A 7 -27.05 -37.36 3.41
CA LEU A 7 -26.92 -38.16 4.64
C LEU A 7 -25.64 -37.81 5.41
N PRO A 8 -25.63 -37.96 6.74
CA PRO A 8 -24.42 -37.76 7.53
C PRO A 8 -23.33 -38.75 7.12
N LEU A 9 -22.08 -38.29 7.11
CA LEU A 9 -20.94 -39.00 6.57
C LEU A 9 -20.20 -39.74 7.68
N SER A 10 -19.68 -40.93 7.36
CA SER A 10 -18.70 -41.59 8.22
C SER A 10 -17.33 -41.00 7.92
N CYS A 11 -16.80 -40.23 8.87
CA CYS A 11 -15.49 -39.61 8.81
C CYS A 11 -14.63 -40.19 9.92
N THR A 12 -13.47 -40.73 9.55
CA THR A 12 -12.52 -41.35 10.48
C THR A 12 -11.13 -40.75 10.33
N TYR A 13 -10.45 -40.53 11.44
CA TYR A 13 -9.04 -40.11 11.45
C TYR A 13 -8.32 -40.80 12.62
N ASN A 14 -7.15 -41.38 12.36
CA ASN A 14 -6.29 -42.01 13.38
C ASN A 14 -7.03 -42.91 14.42
N ASN A 15 -7.90 -43.82 13.95
CA ASN A 15 -8.77 -44.71 14.74
C ASN A 15 -9.85 -44.04 15.62
N GLY A 16 -10.08 -42.73 15.45
CA GLY A 16 -11.22 -41.99 16.02
C GLY A 16 -12.22 -41.55 14.95
N GLU A 17 -13.36 -41.05 15.40
CA GLU A 17 -14.40 -40.43 14.56
C GLU A 17 -14.16 -38.91 14.48
N CYS A 18 -14.41 -38.31 13.32
CA CYS A 18 -14.36 -36.86 13.17
C CYS A 18 -15.47 -36.20 13.99
N GLU A 19 -15.16 -35.07 14.61
CA GLU A 19 -16.16 -34.31 15.37
C GLU A 19 -16.98 -33.45 14.42
N GLU A 20 -18.30 -33.48 14.57
CA GLU A 20 -19.19 -32.54 13.88
C GLU A 20 -19.03 -31.15 14.49
N TYR A 21 -18.76 -30.16 13.66
CA TYR A 21 -18.33 -28.83 14.08
C TYR A 21 -19.36 -27.76 13.70
N GLY A 22 -20.25 -27.43 14.66
CA GLY A 22 -21.10 -26.23 14.63
C GLY A 22 -22.34 -26.29 13.72
N ASN A 23 -23.15 -25.23 13.78
CA ASN A 23 -24.42 -25.12 13.07
C ASN A 23 -24.25 -24.79 11.57
N ASP A 24 -25.13 -25.39 10.78
CA ASP A 24 -25.28 -25.29 9.33
C ASP A 24 -25.04 -23.89 8.78
N ILE A 25 -24.03 -23.76 7.93
CA ILE A 25 -23.92 -22.66 6.97
C ILE A 25 -24.49 -23.22 5.67
N ASP A 26 -25.58 -22.66 5.15
CA ASP A 26 -26.14 -23.05 3.86
C ASP A 26 -25.13 -22.73 2.74
N ALA A 27 -24.28 -23.70 2.41
CA ALA A 27 -23.27 -23.57 1.36
C ALA A 27 -23.60 -24.40 0.11
N CYS A 28 -24.56 -25.33 0.21
CA CYS A 28 -24.95 -26.24 -0.87
C CYS A 28 -26.16 -25.70 -1.63
N GLU A 29 -26.11 -25.67 -2.97
CA GLU A 29 -27.17 -25.06 -3.80
C GLU A 29 -28.40 -25.97 -4.08
N ASN A 30 -28.38 -27.27 -3.70
CA ASN A 30 -29.37 -28.26 -4.14
C ASN A 30 -29.87 -29.22 -3.04
N ASP A 31 -30.85 -28.85 -2.19
CA ASP A 31 -31.55 -29.71 -1.20
C ASP A 31 -30.69 -30.63 -0.29
N ASP A 32 -29.37 -30.54 -0.40
CA ASP A 32 -28.37 -31.33 0.31
C ASP A 32 -28.06 -30.64 1.65
N HIS A 33 -27.89 -31.45 2.68
CA HIS A 33 -27.46 -30.97 3.98
C HIS A 33 -25.98 -30.65 3.97
N THR A 34 -25.62 -29.58 4.67
CA THR A 34 -24.23 -29.15 4.82
C THR A 34 -23.64 -29.76 6.07
N TYR A 35 -22.76 -30.75 5.93
CA TYR A 35 -22.08 -31.34 7.09
C TYR A 35 -20.69 -30.73 7.27
N ARG A 36 -20.34 -30.40 8.51
CA ARG A 36 -19.04 -29.82 8.84
C ARG A 36 -18.27 -30.72 9.80
N TYR A 37 -17.11 -31.17 9.35
CA TYR A 37 -16.24 -32.07 10.12
C TYR A 37 -14.95 -31.36 10.54
N ALA A 38 -14.57 -31.53 11.80
CA ALA A 38 -13.27 -31.18 12.34
C ALA A 38 -12.40 -32.42 12.48
N PHE A 39 -11.13 -32.26 12.14
CA PHE A 39 -10.12 -33.30 12.23
C PHE A 39 -8.75 -32.68 12.52
N ASN A 40 -7.82 -33.49 13.03
CA ASN A 40 -6.45 -33.07 13.22
C ASN A 40 -5.74 -32.94 11.85
N TYR A 41 -5.26 -31.73 11.53
CA TYR A 41 -4.60 -31.44 10.26
C TYR A 41 -3.29 -32.20 10.05
N GLN A 42 -2.68 -32.74 11.11
CA GLN A 42 -1.43 -33.51 11.00
C GLN A 42 -1.65 -34.97 10.59
N ASP A 43 -2.90 -35.42 10.64
CA ASP A 43 -3.28 -36.81 10.44
C ASP A 43 -3.90 -37.02 9.06
N ILE A 44 -3.87 -38.27 8.61
CA ILE A 44 -4.56 -38.69 7.39
C ILE A 44 -6.03 -38.90 7.76
N VAL A 45 -6.91 -38.29 6.97
CA VAL A 45 -8.35 -38.37 7.17
C VAL A 45 -8.97 -39.18 6.06
N GLU A 46 -9.86 -40.09 6.43
CA GLU A 46 -10.60 -40.91 5.51
C GLU A 46 -12.10 -40.68 5.69
N ILE A 47 -12.76 -40.26 4.62
CA ILE A 47 -14.19 -40.00 4.60
C ILE A 47 -14.83 -40.96 3.61
N THR A 48 -15.91 -41.60 4.08
CA THR A 48 -16.73 -42.53 3.31
C THR A 48 -18.18 -42.04 3.40
N PRO A 49 -18.70 -41.33 2.36
CA PRO A 49 -19.68 -41.91 1.41
C PRO A 49 -19.84 -41.09 0.08
N PHE A 50 -20.99 -41.16 -0.62
CA PHE A 50 -21.32 -40.38 -1.82
C PHE A 50 -21.34 -38.86 -1.54
N ILE A 51 -20.26 -38.19 -1.91
CA ILE A 51 -20.13 -36.73 -1.91
C ILE A 51 -19.70 -36.27 -3.30
N THR A 52 -20.35 -35.24 -3.81
CA THR A 52 -20.02 -34.60 -5.09
C THR A 52 -19.03 -33.45 -4.88
N GLU A 53 -19.17 -32.74 -3.77
CA GLU A 53 -18.44 -31.50 -3.48
C GLU A 53 -17.98 -31.44 -2.03
N ALA A 54 -16.75 -30.96 -1.87
CA ALA A 54 -16.10 -30.75 -0.59
C ALA A 54 -15.37 -29.41 -0.55
N TYR A 55 -15.32 -28.82 0.63
CA TYR A 55 -14.72 -27.51 0.88
C TYR A 55 -13.85 -27.51 2.13
N LEU A 56 -12.70 -26.87 2.08
CA LEU A 56 -11.86 -26.64 3.26
C LEU A 56 -12.28 -25.32 3.94
N ALA A 57 -13.25 -25.41 4.85
CA ALA A 57 -13.90 -24.24 5.45
C ALA A 57 -12.97 -23.32 6.28
N GLY A 58 -11.97 -23.87 6.96
CA GLY A 58 -11.09 -23.09 7.84
C GLY A 58 -10.26 -23.98 8.76
N LEU A 59 -9.50 -23.34 9.65
CA LEU A 59 -8.58 -23.97 10.58
C LEU A 59 -8.90 -23.52 12.01
N VAL A 60 -8.77 -24.42 12.98
CA VAL A 60 -8.87 -24.07 14.40
C VAL A 60 -7.53 -24.36 15.06
N ILE A 61 -6.89 -23.33 15.63
CA ILE A 61 -5.67 -23.45 16.43
C ILE A 61 -5.92 -22.72 17.74
N ASP A 62 -5.63 -23.35 18.88
CA ASP A 62 -5.75 -22.75 20.21
C ASP A 62 -7.12 -22.09 20.49
N ASN A 63 -8.20 -22.73 20.03
CA ASN A 63 -9.59 -22.23 20.08
C ASN A 63 -9.89 -20.97 19.25
N ILE A 64 -8.94 -20.51 18.42
CA ILE A 64 -9.14 -19.44 17.45
C ILE A 64 -9.52 -20.07 16.11
N TYR A 65 -10.64 -19.63 15.55
CA TYR A 65 -11.11 -20.06 14.24
C TYR A 65 -10.62 -19.09 13.16
N PHE A 66 -9.82 -19.62 12.23
CA PHE A 66 -9.36 -18.92 11.05
C PHE A 66 -10.24 -19.37 9.87
N PRO A 67 -11.13 -18.51 9.34
CA PRO A 67 -11.90 -18.82 8.15
C PRO A 67 -10.97 -18.93 6.93
N SER A 68 -11.34 -19.78 5.98
CA SER A 68 -10.65 -19.83 4.70
C SER A 68 -10.94 -18.56 3.88
N GLU A 69 -9.94 -18.12 3.11
CA GLU A 69 -10.05 -16.98 2.18
C GLU A 69 -11.28 -17.12 1.26
N GLU A 70 -11.48 -18.33 0.76
CA GLU A 70 -12.52 -18.65 -0.21
C GLU A 70 -13.94 -18.44 0.33
N PHE A 71 -14.14 -18.63 1.63
CA PHE A 71 -15.41 -18.37 2.32
C PHE A 71 -15.56 -16.91 2.75
N LEU A 72 -14.46 -16.17 2.94
CA LEU A 72 -14.51 -14.73 3.23
C LEU A 72 -14.87 -13.89 2.01
N PHE A 73 -14.45 -14.33 0.81
CA PHE A 73 -14.62 -13.55 -0.43
C PHE A 73 -15.60 -14.17 -1.44
N ASN A 74 -16.51 -15.05 -0.99
CA ASN A 74 -17.58 -15.67 -1.79
C ASN A 74 -17.08 -16.38 -3.07
N LYS A 75 -15.93 -17.04 -3.00
CA LYS A 75 -15.41 -17.84 -4.11
C LYS A 75 -14.88 -19.18 -3.61
N PRO A 76 -15.76 -20.06 -3.12
CA PRO A 76 -15.35 -21.40 -2.70
C PRO A 76 -14.84 -22.18 -3.91
N ASN A 77 -13.57 -22.58 -3.91
CA ASN A 77 -13.10 -23.55 -4.89
C ASN A 77 -13.58 -24.91 -4.42
N SER A 78 -14.65 -25.40 -5.06
CA SER A 78 -15.14 -26.73 -4.75
C SER A 78 -14.08 -27.76 -5.14
N ILE A 79 -13.81 -28.67 -4.21
CA ILE A 79 -13.04 -29.86 -4.53
C ILE A 79 -14.02 -30.83 -5.17
N LEU A 80 -13.94 -30.91 -6.50
CA LEU A 80 -14.76 -31.82 -7.30
C LEU A 80 -14.29 -33.25 -7.08
N LEU A 81 -15.21 -34.11 -6.64
CA LEU A 81 -14.93 -35.50 -6.33
C LEU A 81 -15.49 -36.40 -7.42
N VAL A 82 -14.69 -37.40 -7.80
CA VAL A 82 -15.12 -38.41 -8.77
C VAL A 82 -15.77 -39.56 -8.00
N ASN A 83 -17.00 -39.89 -8.36
CA ASN A 83 -17.71 -41.02 -7.76
C ASN A 83 -17.05 -42.36 -8.12
N GLU A 84 -17.19 -43.35 -7.23
CA GLU A 84 -16.68 -44.73 -7.42
C GLU A 84 -15.14 -44.82 -7.53
N GLN A 85 -14.44 -43.79 -7.05
CA GLN A 85 -12.97 -43.71 -7.04
C GLN A 85 -12.43 -43.30 -5.68
N ILE A 86 -11.12 -43.51 -5.50
CA ILE A 86 -10.37 -42.93 -4.39
C ILE A 86 -9.90 -41.55 -4.83
N ASN A 87 -10.48 -40.52 -4.22
CA ASN A 87 -10.04 -39.15 -4.38
C ASN A 87 -8.96 -38.89 -3.32
N VAL A 88 -7.72 -38.66 -3.73
CA VAL A 88 -6.64 -38.29 -2.82
C VAL A 88 -6.38 -36.81 -2.98
N ILE A 89 -6.50 -36.08 -1.87
CA ILE A 89 -6.26 -34.64 -1.83
C ILE A 89 -5.05 -34.40 -0.94
N TYR A 90 -4.00 -33.88 -1.57
CA TYR A 90 -2.88 -33.30 -0.86
C TYR A 90 -3.21 -31.86 -0.55
N TYR A 91 -3.08 -31.46 0.71
CA TYR A 91 -3.32 -30.09 1.12
C TYR A 91 -2.18 -29.54 1.95
N SER A 92 -1.95 -28.24 1.80
CA SER A 92 -1.14 -27.43 2.70
C SER A 92 -1.86 -26.12 2.93
N PHE A 93 -1.51 -25.40 3.99
CA PHE A 93 -2.13 -24.13 4.28
C PHE A 93 -1.12 -23.10 4.77
N THR A 94 -1.46 -21.84 4.52
CA THR A 94 -0.75 -20.68 5.04
C THR A 94 -1.77 -19.80 5.76
N ILE A 95 -1.44 -19.38 6.97
CA ILE A 95 -2.23 -18.40 7.71
C ILE A 95 -1.76 -17.03 7.23
N SER A 96 -2.66 -16.31 6.57
CA SER A 96 -2.42 -14.98 6.04
C SER A 96 -3.11 -13.96 6.92
N LYS A 97 -2.37 -12.93 7.31
CA LYS A 97 -2.89 -11.78 8.04
C LYS A 97 -3.01 -10.60 7.08
N ARG A 98 -4.23 -10.10 6.93
CA ARG A 98 -4.54 -8.96 6.07
C ARG A 98 -5.06 -7.79 6.88
N ILE A 99 -4.46 -6.63 6.68
CA ILE A 99 -4.94 -5.39 7.27
C ILE A 99 -6.00 -4.81 6.33
N ILE A 100 -7.24 -4.68 6.81
CA ILE A 100 -8.39 -4.23 5.99
C ILE A 100 -8.71 -2.76 6.21
N ASN A 101 -8.64 -2.28 7.46
CA ASN A 101 -9.00 -0.90 7.78
C ASN A 101 -7.76 -0.02 8.00
N ASP A 102 -7.72 1.11 7.30
CA ASP A 102 -6.64 2.08 7.34
C ASP A 102 -6.76 3.02 8.56
N TYR A 103 -5.96 2.79 9.61
CA TYR A 103 -5.41 3.92 10.35
C TYR A 103 -4.03 4.25 9.74
N ALA A 104 -3.87 5.49 9.28
CA ALA A 104 -2.62 6.00 8.70
C ALA A 104 -2.07 5.18 7.50
N TYR A 105 -2.92 4.79 6.55
CA TYR A 105 -2.52 4.10 5.30
C TYR A 105 -1.74 2.79 5.55
N GLY A 106 -2.15 1.98 6.53
CA GLY A 106 -1.51 0.70 6.84
C GLY A 106 -0.16 0.79 7.57
N LEU A 107 0.25 1.98 8.05
CA LEU A 107 1.52 2.16 8.77
C LEU A 107 1.42 2.00 10.29
N ALA A 108 0.24 2.25 10.87
CA ALA A 108 0.04 2.15 12.31
C ALA A 108 -1.43 1.95 12.66
N GLY A 109 -1.78 0.71 13.04
CA GLY A 109 -3.12 0.34 13.46
C GLY A 109 -4.08 0.11 12.29
N GLY A 110 -5.06 -0.73 12.55
CA GLY A 110 -6.06 -1.16 11.58
C GLY A 110 -6.84 -2.35 12.10
N GLU A 111 -7.98 -2.64 11.47
CA GLU A 111 -8.66 -3.92 11.67
C GLU A 111 -7.93 -4.98 10.87
N GLU A 112 -7.59 -6.07 11.55
CA GLU A 112 -6.77 -7.16 11.02
C GLU A 112 -7.67 -8.38 10.84
N ASP A 113 -7.74 -8.87 9.61
CA ASP A 113 -8.45 -10.09 9.26
C ASP A 113 -7.43 -11.20 9.00
N GLU A 114 -7.42 -12.17 9.91
CA GLU A 114 -6.62 -13.38 9.80
C GLU A 114 -7.45 -14.46 9.11
N HIS A 115 -6.90 -15.03 8.04
CA HIS A 115 -7.57 -16.04 7.22
C HIS A 115 -6.60 -17.12 6.77
N VAL A 116 -7.14 -18.25 6.33
CA VAL A 116 -6.34 -19.38 5.85
C VAL A 116 -6.44 -19.51 4.34
N VAL A 117 -5.28 -19.62 3.70
CA VAL A 117 -5.18 -19.95 2.29
C VAL A 117 -4.83 -21.43 2.18
N PHE A 118 -5.74 -22.22 1.62
CA PHE A 118 -5.49 -23.64 1.35
C PHE A 118 -4.94 -23.83 -0.05
N ILE A 119 -3.85 -24.58 -0.17
CA ILE A 119 -3.28 -25.01 -1.44
C ILE A 119 -3.56 -26.50 -1.55
N THR A 120 -4.41 -26.88 -2.51
CA THR A 120 -4.85 -28.26 -2.69
C THR A 120 -4.39 -28.82 -4.04
N HIS A 121 -3.95 -30.07 -4.04
CA HIS A 121 -3.65 -30.84 -5.23
C HIS A 121 -4.39 -32.17 -5.19
N THR A 122 -5.15 -32.47 -6.24
CA THR A 122 -5.96 -33.68 -6.33
C THR A 122 -5.25 -34.69 -7.23
N ASP A 123 -4.96 -35.87 -6.67
CA ASP A 123 -4.55 -37.05 -7.42
C ASP A 123 -5.71 -38.04 -7.49
N HIS A 124 -6.01 -38.52 -8.70
CA HIS A 124 -6.99 -39.56 -8.91
C HIS A 124 -6.31 -40.92 -8.82
N ILE A 125 -6.53 -41.64 -7.71
CA ILE A 125 -6.09 -43.02 -7.61
C ILE A 125 -7.21 -43.92 -8.15
N THR A 126 -6.77 -44.93 -8.89
CA THR A 126 -7.52 -45.93 -9.65
C THR A 126 -8.80 -46.47 -9.02
N THR A 127 -9.68 -46.93 -9.91
CA THR A 127 -11.00 -47.54 -9.69
C THR A 127 -11.09 -48.44 -8.45
N LEU A 128 -12.09 -48.18 -7.61
CA LEU A 128 -12.50 -49.09 -6.53
C LEU A 128 -13.09 -50.38 -7.15
N GLU A 129 -12.74 -51.56 -6.62
CA GLU A 129 -13.40 -52.82 -7.02
C GLU A 129 -14.86 -52.89 -6.52
N THR A 130 -15.18 -52.11 -5.50
CA THR A 130 -16.52 -51.99 -4.92
C THR A 130 -17.31 -50.88 -5.60
N THR A 131 -18.34 -51.26 -6.36
CA THR A 131 -19.35 -50.33 -6.89
C THR A 131 -20.07 -49.63 -5.73
N ASN A 132 -20.28 -48.31 -5.86
CA ASN A 132 -21.02 -47.44 -4.92
C ASN A 132 -20.27 -46.88 -3.70
N ALA A 133 -18.94 -46.94 -3.64
CA ALA A 133 -18.19 -46.25 -2.59
C ALA A 133 -17.27 -45.17 -3.19
N THR A 134 -17.46 -43.93 -2.78
CA THR A 134 -16.48 -42.85 -2.96
C THR A 134 -15.66 -42.78 -1.67
N ARG A 135 -14.33 -42.86 -1.79
CA ARG A 135 -13.42 -42.70 -0.67
C ARG A 135 -12.64 -41.42 -0.87
N LEU A 136 -12.67 -40.55 0.13
CA LEU A 136 -11.85 -39.36 0.15
C LEU A 136 -10.72 -39.55 1.17
N VAL A 137 -9.49 -39.31 0.73
CA VAL A 137 -8.29 -39.35 1.57
C VAL A 137 -7.65 -37.98 1.55
N LEU A 138 -7.55 -37.34 2.72
CA LEU A 138 -6.86 -36.07 2.90
C LEU A 138 -5.47 -36.32 3.47
N ILE A 139 -4.44 -35.81 2.80
CA ILE A 139 -3.04 -35.98 3.20
C ILE A 139 -2.40 -34.59 3.35
N PRO A 140 -1.87 -34.22 4.53
CA PRO A 140 -1.13 -32.98 4.68
C PRO A 140 0.23 -33.10 3.98
N THR A 141 0.51 -32.19 3.03
CA THR A 141 1.82 -32.12 2.34
C THR A 141 2.92 -31.64 3.29
N THR A 142 2.57 -30.74 4.20
CA THR A 142 3.48 -30.17 5.19
C THR A 142 2.82 -30.18 6.57
N LYS A 143 3.63 -30.37 7.61
CA LYS A 143 3.17 -30.25 9.01
C LYS A 143 3.48 -28.90 9.64
N ALA A 144 4.25 -28.07 8.93
CA ALA A 144 4.67 -26.76 9.41
C ALA A 144 3.58 -25.73 9.15
N ILE A 145 3.26 -24.93 10.17
CA ILE A 145 2.35 -23.79 10.06
C ILE A 145 3.17 -22.62 9.51
N GLN A 146 2.78 -22.12 8.34
CA GLN A 146 3.37 -20.93 7.75
C GLN A 146 2.48 -19.72 8.06
N TYR A 147 3.10 -18.67 8.58
CA TYR A 147 2.47 -17.37 8.79
C TYR A 147 3.00 -16.37 7.77
N GLN A 148 2.09 -15.69 7.09
CA GLN A 148 2.39 -14.64 6.13
C GLN A 148 1.62 -13.37 6.51
N GLU A 149 2.28 -12.23 6.45
CA GLU A 149 1.66 -10.92 6.65
C GLU A 149 1.67 -10.17 5.32
N GLU A 150 0.49 -9.73 4.86
CA GLU A 150 0.35 -8.98 3.62
C GLU A 150 0.02 -7.52 3.90
N PHE A 151 0.93 -6.63 3.50
CA PHE A 151 0.76 -5.18 3.60
C PHE A 151 0.40 -4.61 2.23
N TYR A 152 -0.78 -3.97 2.11
CA TYR A 152 -1.21 -3.32 0.86
C TYR A 152 -0.45 -2.03 0.56
N TYR A 153 0.05 -1.34 1.59
CA TYR A 153 0.79 -0.10 1.45
C TYR A 153 2.19 -0.25 2.00
N ASP A 154 3.15 -0.43 1.09
CA ASP A 154 4.55 -0.26 1.42
C ASP A 154 4.83 1.22 1.72
N LEU A 155 5.68 1.49 2.70
CA LEU A 155 6.22 2.82 3.00
C LEU A 155 6.76 3.48 1.71
N GLY A 156 7.39 2.69 0.85
CA GLY A 156 7.86 3.13 -0.46
C GLY A 156 6.74 3.67 -1.36
N SER A 157 5.57 3.03 -1.37
CA SER A 157 4.39 3.46 -2.14
C SER A 157 3.83 4.79 -1.62
N ILE A 158 3.73 4.94 -0.29
CA ILE A 158 3.25 6.17 0.35
C ILE A 158 4.20 7.34 0.06
N ILE A 159 5.49 7.13 0.24
CA ILE A 159 6.52 8.15 -0.03
C ILE A 159 6.54 8.52 -1.51
N SER A 160 6.39 7.54 -2.41
CA SER A 160 6.32 7.76 -3.85
C SER A 160 5.09 8.57 -4.25
N ASN A 161 3.92 8.26 -3.69
CA ASN A 161 2.69 8.99 -3.98
C ASN A 161 2.73 10.45 -3.50
N VAL A 162 3.18 10.66 -2.26
CA VAL A 162 3.32 12.01 -1.70
C VAL A 162 4.42 12.78 -2.44
N GLY A 163 5.58 12.15 -2.65
CA GLY A 163 6.71 12.73 -3.35
C GLY A 163 6.40 13.08 -4.80
N GLY A 164 5.67 12.20 -5.51
CA GLY A 164 5.23 12.41 -6.89
C GLY A 164 4.23 13.55 -6.99
N PHE A 165 3.25 13.62 -6.07
CA PHE A 165 2.29 14.72 -6.02
C PHE A 165 3.00 16.07 -5.80
N VAL A 166 3.81 16.17 -4.74
CA VAL A 166 4.55 17.40 -4.41
C VAL A 166 5.53 17.78 -5.53
N SER A 167 6.23 16.81 -6.11
CA SER A 167 7.16 17.07 -7.22
C SER A 167 6.43 17.55 -8.47
N SER A 168 5.29 16.96 -8.81
CA SER A 168 4.48 17.40 -9.96
C SER A 168 3.96 18.83 -9.77
N LEU A 169 3.47 19.15 -8.57
CA LEU A 169 2.95 20.48 -8.24
C LEU A 169 4.07 21.52 -8.28
N THR A 170 5.24 21.18 -7.73
CA THR A 170 6.43 22.03 -7.75
C THR A 170 6.92 22.24 -9.19
N GLY A 171 6.96 21.19 -10.01
CA GLY A 171 7.33 21.27 -11.42
C GLY A 171 6.37 22.15 -12.22
N PHE A 172 5.06 21.99 -12.00
CA PHE A 172 4.04 22.82 -12.63
C PHE A 172 4.15 24.29 -12.21
N PHE A 173 4.38 24.55 -10.92
CA PHE A 173 4.59 25.91 -10.43
C PHE A 173 5.82 26.57 -11.06
N VAL A 174 6.96 25.87 -11.09
CA VAL A 174 8.19 26.35 -11.72
C VAL A 174 8.01 26.57 -13.23
N PHE A 175 7.24 25.72 -13.91
CA PHE A 175 6.92 25.89 -15.33
C PHE A 175 6.08 27.16 -15.58
N LEU A 176 5.07 27.40 -14.75
CA LEU A 176 4.14 28.52 -14.91
C LEU A 176 4.76 29.88 -14.56
N PHE A 177 5.45 29.95 -13.42
CA PHE A 177 5.95 31.21 -12.86
C PHE A 177 7.45 31.40 -13.06
N GLY A 178 8.20 30.33 -13.27
CA GLY A 178 9.66 30.36 -13.34
C GLY A 178 10.30 30.10 -11.98
N SER A 179 11.59 29.81 -12.01
CA SER A 179 12.44 29.67 -10.82
C SER A 179 13.50 30.77 -10.87
N ASN A 180 13.68 31.48 -9.76
CA ASN A 180 14.55 32.67 -9.66
C ASN A 180 15.99 32.42 -10.16
N LYS A 181 16.49 31.17 -10.11
CA LYS A 181 17.86 30.83 -10.51
C LYS A 181 18.01 30.29 -11.95
N LEU A 182 16.98 29.65 -12.52
CA LEU A 182 17.11 28.92 -13.80
C LEU A 182 16.30 29.54 -14.94
N ALA A 183 15.15 30.14 -14.63
CA ALA A 183 14.34 30.85 -15.60
C ALA A 183 13.45 31.86 -14.85
N PRO A 184 13.85 33.14 -14.78
CA PRO A 184 13.11 34.15 -14.02
C PRO A 184 11.73 34.51 -14.62
N TRP A 185 11.38 33.91 -15.75
CA TRP A 185 10.13 34.16 -16.49
C TRP A 185 9.51 32.83 -16.91
N GLY A 186 8.43 32.43 -16.24
CA GLY A 186 7.65 31.25 -16.58
C GLY A 186 6.72 31.43 -17.79
N PHE A 187 5.95 30.39 -18.11
CA PHE A 187 5.03 30.38 -19.25
C PHE A 187 4.04 31.54 -19.24
N PHE A 188 3.44 31.85 -18.08
CA PHE A 188 2.48 32.96 -17.96
C PHE A 188 3.12 34.31 -18.28
N GLN A 189 4.38 34.49 -17.89
CA GLN A 189 5.08 35.75 -18.09
C GLN A 189 5.55 35.97 -19.52
N LYS A 190 6.00 34.90 -20.19
CA LYS A 190 6.47 34.97 -21.58
C LYS A 190 5.34 35.09 -22.59
N TYR A 191 4.24 34.38 -22.39
CA TYR A 191 3.18 34.26 -23.41
C TYR A 191 1.91 35.01 -23.02
N VAL A 192 1.41 34.83 -21.79
CA VAL A 192 0.10 35.37 -21.38
C VAL A 192 0.17 36.86 -21.05
N PHE A 193 1.14 37.30 -20.25
CA PHE A 193 1.34 38.72 -19.97
C PHE A 193 1.75 39.52 -21.21
N LYS A 194 2.40 38.89 -22.20
CA LYS A 194 2.71 39.50 -23.49
C LYS A 194 1.47 39.68 -24.39
N CYS A 195 0.50 38.77 -24.30
CA CYS A 195 -0.72 38.76 -25.10
C CYS A 195 -1.89 39.55 -24.46
N LEU A 196 -1.83 39.81 -23.15
CA LEU A 196 -2.82 40.65 -22.45
C LEU A 196 -2.92 42.05 -23.08
N CYS A 197 -4.15 42.56 -23.22
CA CYS A 197 -4.41 43.84 -23.87
C CYS A 197 -3.51 44.96 -23.33
N ILE A 198 -2.98 45.80 -24.23
CA ILE A 198 -2.06 46.92 -23.95
C ILE A 198 -2.51 47.78 -22.76
N ARG A 199 -3.82 47.94 -22.54
CA ARG A 199 -4.40 48.65 -21.39
C ARG A 199 -4.06 48.01 -20.03
N TYR A 200 -4.17 46.69 -19.91
CA TYR A 200 -3.85 45.97 -18.68
C TYR A 200 -2.35 45.92 -18.44
N GLN A 201 -1.54 45.72 -19.48
CA GLN A 201 -0.08 45.86 -19.39
C GLN A 201 0.31 47.25 -18.89
N LYS A 202 -0.23 48.33 -19.47
CA LYS A 202 0.03 49.71 -18.99
C LYS A 202 -0.37 49.92 -17.53
N LYS A 203 -1.53 49.39 -17.11
CA LYS A 203 -2.02 49.55 -15.72
C LYS A 203 -1.13 48.78 -14.73
N LEU A 204 -0.67 47.59 -15.11
CA LEU A 204 0.20 46.74 -14.30
C LEU A 204 1.63 47.30 -14.26
N ILE A 205 2.18 47.75 -15.38
CA ILE A 205 3.48 48.46 -15.45
C ILE A 205 3.43 49.75 -14.64
N ASN A 206 2.36 50.56 -14.74
CA ASN A 206 2.24 51.78 -13.93
C ASN A 206 2.20 51.45 -12.44
N LYS A 207 1.44 50.44 -12.01
CA LYS A 207 1.42 49.99 -10.61
C LYS A 207 2.76 49.46 -10.13
N LEU A 208 3.48 48.72 -10.97
CA LEU A 208 4.81 48.22 -10.65
C LEU A 208 5.82 49.36 -10.57
N LYS A 209 5.82 50.29 -11.52
CA LYS A 209 6.72 51.45 -11.57
C LYS A 209 6.50 52.43 -10.42
N THR A 210 5.28 52.51 -9.87
CA THR A 210 5.00 53.28 -8.65
C THR A 210 5.43 52.58 -7.37
N LYS A 211 5.54 51.24 -7.38
CA LYS A 211 5.82 50.45 -6.17
C LYS A 211 7.28 50.00 -6.08
N TYR A 212 7.94 49.83 -7.23
CA TYR A 212 9.32 49.43 -7.35
C TYR A 212 10.04 50.48 -8.21
N GLU A 213 11.05 51.12 -7.61
CA GLU A 213 11.93 52.00 -8.36
C GLU A 213 12.67 51.16 -9.43
N PRO A 214 12.67 51.55 -10.70
CA PRO A 214 13.27 50.73 -11.75
C PRO A 214 14.76 50.53 -11.47
N ILE A 215 15.17 49.26 -11.41
CA ILE A 215 16.58 48.89 -11.29
C ILE A 215 17.36 49.57 -12.44
N PRO A 216 18.38 50.37 -12.15
CA PRO A 216 19.03 51.23 -13.14
C PRO A 216 20.05 50.46 -13.98
N PHE A 217 19.67 49.32 -14.57
CA PHE A 217 20.49 48.68 -15.59
C PHE A 217 20.08 49.21 -16.97
N VAL A 218 20.71 50.35 -17.30
CA VAL A 218 21.13 50.76 -18.66
C VAL A 218 20.17 51.58 -19.56
N SER A 219 18.85 51.72 -19.34
CA SER A 219 18.04 52.54 -20.30
C SER A 219 16.82 53.25 -19.70
N GLY A 220 17.05 54.24 -18.85
CA GLY A 220 15.98 55.07 -18.30
C GLY A 220 16.50 56.15 -17.36
N ARG A 221 17.44 56.98 -17.81
CA ARG A 221 18.08 58.01 -16.97
C ARG A 221 17.09 59.11 -16.58
N THR A 222 16.76 59.20 -15.29
CA THR A 222 16.53 60.50 -14.63
C THR A 222 17.91 61.16 -14.47
N LYS A 223 18.07 62.37 -15.03
CA LYS A 223 19.38 63.04 -15.19
C LYS A 223 20.01 63.57 -13.88
N ASN A 224 19.31 63.49 -12.74
CA ASN A 224 19.72 64.16 -11.49
C ASN A 224 19.72 63.21 -10.27
N VAL A 225 20.38 62.06 -10.34
CA VAL A 225 20.59 61.20 -9.16
C VAL A 225 22.10 61.16 -8.88
N THR A 226 22.48 61.40 -7.63
CA THR A 226 23.89 61.40 -7.21
C THR A 226 24.48 60.00 -7.30
N LEU A 227 25.81 59.89 -7.39
CA LEU A 227 26.47 58.58 -7.50
C LEU A 227 26.24 57.72 -6.23
N GLU A 228 26.22 58.38 -5.07
CA GLU A 228 25.97 57.79 -3.75
C GLU A 228 24.62 57.07 -3.69
N GLU A 229 23.54 57.77 -4.05
CA GLU A 229 22.17 57.23 -4.04
C GLU A 229 22.03 56.02 -4.97
N ARG A 230 22.82 55.96 -6.05
CA ARG A 230 22.82 54.80 -6.97
C ARG A 230 23.49 53.59 -6.37
N VAL A 231 24.62 53.78 -5.71
CA VAL A 231 25.33 52.68 -5.05
C VAL A 231 24.46 52.13 -3.93
N GLN A 232 23.85 53.01 -3.13
CA GLN A 232 22.96 52.62 -2.04
C GLN A 232 21.73 51.82 -2.51
N ASN A 233 21.13 52.21 -3.64
CA ASN A 233 19.97 51.51 -4.18
C ASN A 233 20.35 50.13 -4.72
N ILE A 234 21.51 50.00 -5.36
CA ILE A 234 22.05 48.70 -5.81
C ILE A 234 22.34 47.80 -4.60
N GLU A 235 22.97 48.31 -3.55
CA GLU A 235 23.25 47.55 -2.33
C GLU A 235 21.96 47.06 -1.65
N ASN A 236 20.93 47.91 -1.55
CA ASN A 236 19.64 47.52 -0.98
C ASN A 236 18.96 46.42 -1.79
N ILE A 237 18.95 46.52 -3.13
CA ILE A 237 18.36 45.49 -4.00
C ILE A 237 19.13 44.17 -3.88
N LEU A 238 20.46 44.22 -3.83
CA LEU A 238 21.27 43.01 -3.62
C LEU A 238 20.97 42.36 -2.26
N LYS A 239 20.86 43.17 -1.20
CA LYS A 239 20.50 42.70 0.15
C LYS A 239 19.10 42.09 0.22
N GLU A 240 18.12 42.66 -0.46
CA GLU A 240 16.73 42.23 -0.33
C GLU A 240 16.37 41.03 -1.22
N TYR A 241 17.02 40.89 -2.39
CA TYR A 241 16.62 39.89 -3.39
C TYR A 241 17.67 38.82 -3.70
N TYR A 242 18.95 39.07 -3.45
CA TYR A 242 20.04 38.20 -3.93
C TYR A 242 20.97 37.68 -2.84
N LEU A 243 21.14 38.42 -1.74
CA LEU A 243 22.03 38.07 -0.64
C LEU A 243 21.22 37.81 0.63
N ASP A 244 21.24 36.57 1.11
CA ASP A 244 20.71 36.24 2.43
C ASP A 244 21.68 36.74 3.51
N THR A 245 21.43 37.97 3.98
CA THR A 245 22.31 38.60 4.99
C THR A 245 22.27 37.93 6.34
N ASP A 246 21.16 37.26 6.68
CA ASP A 246 21.04 36.53 7.95
C ASP A 246 21.91 35.28 7.91
N PHE A 247 21.91 34.58 6.77
CA PHE A 247 22.83 33.47 6.52
C PHE A 247 24.31 33.91 6.56
N LEU A 248 24.67 35.00 5.87
CA LEU A 248 26.06 35.51 5.89
C LEU A 248 26.52 35.95 7.28
N ASN A 249 25.64 36.60 8.05
CA ASN A 249 25.92 36.96 9.44
C ASN A 249 26.09 35.72 10.31
N SER A 250 25.28 34.68 10.10
CA SER A 250 25.44 33.41 10.83
C SER A 250 26.80 32.75 10.56
N LEU A 251 27.30 32.84 9.32
CA LEU A 251 28.63 32.34 8.96
C LEU A 251 29.75 33.16 9.59
N LEU A 252 29.64 34.49 9.61
CA LEU A 252 30.62 35.36 10.27
C LEU A 252 30.66 35.14 11.79
N ILE A 253 29.51 35.00 12.43
CA ILE A 253 29.43 34.68 13.87
C ILE A 253 30.05 33.32 14.16
N LYS A 254 29.79 32.31 13.30
CA LYS A 254 30.38 30.98 13.45
C LYS A 254 31.89 31.00 13.27
N HIS A 255 32.40 31.75 12.29
CA HIS A 255 33.83 31.92 12.05
C HIS A 255 34.53 32.62 13.24
N ASN A 256 33.93 33.69 13.77
CA ASN A 256 34.49 34.41 14.91
C ASN A 256 34.49 33.55 16.18
N LYS A 257 33.44 32.75 16.43
CA LYS A 257 33.42 31.77 17.53
C LYS A 257 34.49 30.68 17.40
N VAL A 258 34.80 30.23 16.19
CA VAL A 258 35.86 29.24 15.95
C VAL A 258 37.22 29.85 16.26
N ASN A 259 37.47 31.10 15.85
CA ASN A 259 38.72 31.80 16.16
C ASN A 259 38.90 32.07 17.66
N ASP A 260 37.82 32.39 18.37
CA ASP A 260 37.88 32.59 19.83
C ASP A 260 38.19 31.27 20.54
N ASN A 261 37.61 30.14 20.11
CA ASN A 261 37.90 28.83 20.69
C ASN A 261 39.32 28.33 20.36
N GLU A 262 39.85 28.63 19.18
CA GLU A 262 41.22 28.26 18.80
C GLU A 262 42.30 29.06 19.54
N TYR A 263 41.94 30.24 20.08
CA TYR A 263 42.80 31.04 20.94
C TYR A 263 42.86 30.49 22.38
N TYR A 264 41.77 29.90 22.88
CA TYR A 264 41.74 29.28 24.22
C TYR A 264 42.35 27.87 24.27
N ASP A 265 42.44 27.16 23.15
CA ASP A 265 43.11 25.84 23.07
C ASP A 265 44.65 25.93 22.89
N LYS A 266 45.21 27.14 22.79
CA LYS A 266 46.66 27.39 22.62
C LYS A 266 47.32 28.14 23.80
N VAL A 267 46.65 28.25 24.96
CA VAL A 267 47.19 28.83 26.20
C VAL A 267 47.35 27.78 27.28
#